data_AF-D0MYC6-F1
#
_entry.id   AF-D0MYC6-F1
#
_cell.length_a   1.000
_cell.length_b   1.000
_cell.length_c   1.000
_cell.angle_alpha   90.00
_cell.angle_beta   90.00
_cell.angle_gamma   90.00
#
_symmetry.space_group_name_H-M   'P 1'
#
loop_
_entity.id
_entity.type
_entity.pdbx_description
1 polymer ?
#
loop_
_entity_poly.entity_id
_entity_poly.type
_entity_poly.pdbx_seq_one_letter_code
_entity_poly.pdbx_strand_id
1 'polypeptide(L)'
;MSPLVAAIRRPQLSATIPAGGGPYIFALHAIGPRAAFFSGLAETLKGIAVSASTFYTIYSYLQALFDIDVMFAPVFVVTFGFLLLSLNIFGVQALFRMQACSTTLCVLLLLIMFFSAIPHLSYNRWVVEQNWEFTSLDSTIHAIPSAMWFYLGIEGLPLASDETIEPEKNVPLGLFLS
;
A
#
# COMPACT_ATOMS: atom_id res chain seq x y z
N MET A 1 5.76 18.51 0.63
CA MET A 1 4.66 18.55 -0.37
C MET A 1 3.48 17.84 0.25
N SER A 2 2.37 18.52 0.59
CA SER A 2 1.33 17.92 1.42
C SER A 2 0.59 16.80 0.67
N PRO A 3 0.15 15.73 1.36
CA PRO A 3 -0.60 14.62 0.74
C PRO A 3 -1.90 15.08 0.09
N LEU A 4 -2.49 16.17 0.58
CA LEU A 4 -3.70 16.81 0.03
C LEU A 4 -3.48 17.45 -1.35
N VAL A 5 -2.34 18.12 -1.59
CA VAL A 5 -2.05 18.70 -2.92
C VAL A 5 -1.80 17.61 -3.94
N ALA A 6 -1.15 16.51 -3.54
CA ALA A 6 -0.98 15.34 -4.40
C ALA A 6 -2.33 14.65 -4.69
N ALA A 7 -3.24 14.59 -3.70
CA ALA A 7 -4.57 14.00 -3.88
C ALA A 7 -5.47 14.79 -4.84
N ILE A 8 -5.37 16.13 -4.91
CA ILE A 8 -6.19 16.94 -5.83
C ILE A 8 -5.62 16.93 -7.27
N ARG A 9 -4.31 16.93 -7.43
CA ARG A 9 -3.68 17.00 -8.75
C ARG A 9 -3.70 15.67 -9.51
N ARG A 10 -3.67 14.54 -8.79
CA ARG A 10 -3.68 13.18 -9.38
C ARG A 10 -4.96 12.85 -10.18
N PRO A 11 -6.18 13.16 -9.71
CA PRO A 11 -7.40 13.00 -10.49
C PRO A 11 -7.42 13.83 -11.78
N GLN A 12 -6.91 15.06 -11.75
CA GLN A 12 -6.88 15.95 -12.93
C GLN A 12 -5.95 15.40 -14.03
N LEU A 13 -4.80 14.85 -13.66
CA LEU A 13 -3.88 14.20 -14.59
C LEU A 13 -4.41 12.86 -15.09
N SER A 14 -5.04 12.07 -14.22
CA SER A 14 -5.63 10.76 -14.58
C SER A 14 -6.84 10.88 -15.51
N ALA A 15 -7.59 11.99 -15.43
CA ALA A 15 -8.66 12.30 -16.37
C ALA A 15 -8.16 12.81 -17.74
N THR A 16 -6.92 13.30 -17.82
CA THR A 16 -6.35 13.86 -19.06
C THR A 16 -5.54 12.83 -19.85
N ILE A 17 -5.01 11.79 -19.19
CA ILE A 17 -4.24 10.71 -19.83
C ILE A 17 -4.77 9.36 -19.31
N PRO A 18 -5.79 8.77 -19.97
CA PRO A 18 -6.36 7.49 -19.59
C PRO A 18 -5.52 6.34 -20.17
N ALA A 19 -4.23 6.30 -19.85
CA ALA A 19 -3.32 5.23 -20.27
C ALA A 19 -2.68 4.58 -19.03
N GLY A 20 -2.76 3.26 -18.90
CA GLY A 20 -2.29 2.48 -17.74
C GLY A 20 -0.78 2.34 -17.61
N GLY A 21 -0.04 3.45 -17.72
CA GLY A 21 1.40 3.46 -17.48
C GLY A 21 1.82 4.20 -16.21
N GLY A 22 0.89 4.57 -15.33
CA GLY A 22 1.19 5.10 -13.99
C GLY A 22 2.13 6.33 -13.98
N PRO A 23 3.01 6.45 -12.97
CA PRO A 23 3.95 7.58 -12.81
C PRO A 23 4.87 7.79 -14.02
N TYR A 24 5.19 6.73 -14.76
CA TYR A 24 6.04 6.78 -15.94
C TYR A 24 5.43 7.63 -17.05
N ILE A 25 4.16 7.40 -17.40
CA ILE A 25 3.46 8.16 -18.43
C ILE A 25 3.24 9.61 -18.00
N PHE A 26 2.98 9.85 -16.71
CA PHE A 26 2.88 11.21 -16.18
C PHE A 26 4.22 11.96 -16.25
N ALA A 27 5.34 11.31 -15.90
CA ALA A 27 6.66 11.90 -15.99
C ALA A 27 7.10 12.17 -17.45
N LEU A 28 6.69 11.29 -18.37
CA LEU A 28 6.94 11.46 -19.81
C LEU A 28 6.26 12.72 -20.36
N HIS A 29 4.99 12.93 -20.02
CA HIS A 29 4.24 14.10 -20.49
C HIS A 29 4.58 15.39 -19.74
N ALA A 30 5.01 15.32 -18.48
CA ALA A 30 5.28 16.50 -17.66
C ALA A 30 6.70 17.05 -17.79
N ILE A 31 7.71 16.17 -17.84
CA ILE A 31 9.14 16.56 -17.72
C ILE A 31 9.95 16.08 -18.93
N GLY A 32 9.63 14.90 -19.47
CA GLY A 32 10.23 14.36 -20.68
C GLY A 32 10.88 12.97 -20.50
N PRO A 33 11.47 12.41 -21.57
CA PRO A 33 11.83 10.99 -21.65
C PRO A 33 12.85 10.53 -20.60
N ARG A 34 13.81 11.39 -20.24
CA ARG A 34 14.84 11.04 -19.24
C ARG A 34 14.25 10.90 -17.84
N ALA A 35 13.33 11.79 -17.47
CA ALA A 35 12.65 11.73 -16.17
C ALA A 35 11.68 10.53 -16.10
N ALA A 36 11.02 10.20 -17.22
CA ALA A 36 10.20 9.00 -17.33
C ALA A 36 11.02 7.73 -17.06
N PHE A 37 12.20 7.60 -17.67
CA PHE A 37 13.07 6.44 -17.43
C PHE A 37 13.43 6.26 -15.95
N PHE A 38 13.87 7.32 -15.26
CA PHE A 38 14.16 7.25 -13.82
C PHE A 38 12.91 6.93 -12.99
N SER A 39 11.75 7.48 -13.35
CA SER A 39 10.50 7.18 -12.67
C SER A 39 10.10 5.71 -12.82
N GLY A 40 10.29 5.11 -13.99
CA GLY A 40 10.00 3.68 -14.21
C GLY A 40 10.97 2.76 -13.44
N LEU A 41 12.25 3.11 -13.39
CA LEU A 41 13.24 2.39 -12.57
C LEU A 41 12.91 2.47 -11.08
N ALA A 42 12.58 3.68 -10.59
CA ALA A 42 12.19 3.88 -9.20
C ALA A 42 10.92 3.07 -8.85
N GLU A 43 9.94 3.05 -9.75
CA GLU A 43 8.70 2.28 -9.59
C GLU A 43 8.98 0.77 -9.49
N THR A 44 9.87 0.26 -10.33
CA THR A 44 10.26 -1.16 -10.30
C THR A 44 10.97 -1.52 -9.00
N LEU A 45 11.93 -0.68 -8.56
CA LEU A 45 12.65 -0.89 -7.31
C LEU A 45 11.71 -0.85 -6.10
N LYS A 46 10.76 0.10 -6.09
CA LYS A 46 9.70 0.19 -5.09
C LYS A 46 8.86 -1.09 -5.06
N GLY A 47 8.42 -1.60 -6.21
CA GLY A 47 7.65 -2.83 -6.31
C GLY A 47 8.36 -4.03 -5.67
N ILE A 48 9.67 -4.17 -5.91
CA ILE A 48 10.50 -5.22 -5.30
C ILE A 48 10.60 -5.02 -3.78
N ALA A 49 10.88 -3.80 -3.32
CA ALA A 49 11.03 -3.50 -1.90
C ALA A 49 9.73 -3.72 -1.10
N VAL A 50 8.58 -3.30 -1.65
CA VAL A 50 7.26 -3.49 -1.03
C VAL A 50 6.88 -4.98 -0.98
N SER A 51 7.16 -5.72 -2.05
CA SER A 51 6.90 -7.16 -2.10
C SER A 51 7.75 -7.90 -1.06
N ALA A 52 9.05 -7.60 -1.00
CA ALA A 52 9.96 -8.19 -0.02
C ALA A 52 9.55 -7.89 1.43
N SER A 53 9.19 -6.63 1.72
CA SER A 53 8.71 -6.21 3.04
C SER A 53 7.42 -6.94 3.46
N THR A 54 6.49 -7.13 2.52
CA THR A 54 5.24 -7.87 2.77
C THR A 54 5.51 -9.33 3.15
N PHE A 55 6.37 -10.02 2.40
CA PHE A 55 6.73 -11.41 2.72
C PHE A 55 7.42 -11.54 4.08
N TYR A 56 8.32 -10.62 4.40
CA TYR A 56 8.98 -10.59 5.71
C TYR A 56 7.98 -10.37 6.84
N THR A 57 7.02 -9.47 6.65
CA THR A 57 5.96 -9.18 7.63
C THR A 57 5.05 -10.39 7.86
N ILE A 58 4.69 -11.13 6.81
CA ILE A 58 3.91 -12.37 6.96
C ILE A 58 4.71 -13.43 7.72
N TYR A 59 5.99 -13.56 7.41
CA TYR A 59 6.87 -14.50 8.10
C TYR A 59 7.03 -14.14 9.58
N SER A 60 7.17 -12.86 9.94
CA SER A 60 7.30 -12.46 11.34
C SER A 60 6.04 -12.76 12.16
N TYR A 61 4.84 -12.67 11.55
CA TYR A 61 3.61 -13.14 12.20
C TYR A 61 3.58 -14.67 12.38
N LEU A 62 4.02 -15.44 11.39
CA LEU A 62 4.12 -16.91 11.51
C LEU A 62 5.13 -17.33 12.57
N GLN A 63 6.27 -16.66 12.64
CA GLN A 63 7.28 -16.86 13.67
C GLN A 63 6.70 -16.61 15.06
N ALA A 64 5.98 -15.50 15.25
CA ALA A 64 5.35 -15.18 16.54
C ALA A 64 4.25 -16.17 16.95
N LEU A 65 3.56 -16.81 15.99
CA LEU A 65 2.45 -17.72 16.26
C LEU A 65 2.89 -19.18 16.48
N PHE A 66 3.93 -19.62 15.77
CA PHE A 66 4.37 -21.02 15.73
C PHE A 66 5.79 -21.25 16.26
N ASP A 67 6.48 -20.20 16.73
CA ASP A 67 7.85 -20.24 17.25
C ASP A 67 8.85 -20.92 16.29
N ILE A 68 8.69 -20.66 14.99
CA ILE A 68 9.48 -21.28 13.92
C ILE A 68 10.88 -20.65 13.89
N ASP A 69 11.92 -21.49 13.74
CA ASP A 69 13.31 -21.05 13.61
C ASP A 69 13.52 -20.14 12.37
N VAL A 70 14.31 -19.08 12.57
CA VAL A 70 14.69 -18.07 11.56
C VAL A 70 15.32 -18.69 10.31
N MET A 71 15.96 -19.87 10.42
CA MET A 71 16.52 -20.57 9.26
C MET A 71 15.49 -20.90 8.17
N PHE A 72 14.21 -21.02 8.51
CA PHE A 72 13.16 -21.34 7.54
C PHE A 72 12.60 -20.12 6.79
N ALA A 73 13.01 -18.90 7.17
CA ALA A 73 12.60 -17.66 6.50
C ALA A 73 12.81 -17.66 4.97
N PRO A 74 14.01 -17.96 4.43
CA PRO A 74 14.22 -17.97 2.97
C PRO A 74 13.40 -19.05 2.26
N VAL A 75 13.18 -20.20 2.90
CA VAL A 75 12.37 -21.29 2.33
C VAL A 75 10.91 -20.87 2.19
N PHE A 76 10.37 -20.17 3.20
CA PHE A 76 9.01 -19.64 3.15
C PHE A 76 8.83 -18.66 2.00
N VAL A 77 9.74 -17.69 1.86
CA VAL A 77 9.69 -16.68 0.79
C VAL A 77 9.76 -17.33 -0.60
N VAL A 78 10.68 -18.29 -0.80
CA VAL A 78 10.82 -18.97 -2.09
C VAL A 78 9.57 -19.79 -2.42
N THR A 79 9.03 -20.52 -1.44
CA THR A 79 7.85 -21.38 -1.63
C THR A 79 6.61 -20.56 -1.95
N PHE A 80 6.32 -19.53 -1.15
CA PHE A 80 5.17 -18.65 -1.37
C PHE A 80 5.34 -17.79 -2.63
N GLY A 81 6.57 -17.34 -2.91
CA GLY A 81 6.90 -16.63 -4.14
C GLY A 81 6.59 -17.45 -5.39
N PHE A 82 7.03 -18.72 -5.43
CA PHE A 82 6.70 -19.62 -6.54
C PHE A 82 5.21 -19.91 -6.64
N LEU A 83 4.52 -20.07 -5.51
CA LEU A 83 3.07 -20.33 -5.50
C LEU A 83 2.29 -19.15 -6.05
N LEU A 84 2.60 -17.93 -5.61
CA LEU A 84 1.96 -16.70 -6.09
C LEU A 84 2.30 -16.41 -7.55
N LEU A 85 3.55 -16.65 -7.97
CA LEU A 85 3.94 -16.55 -9.37
C LEU A 85 3.15 -17.53 -10.25
N SER A 86 3.03 -18.78 -9.80
CA SER A 86 2.24 -19.80 -10.51
C SER A 86 0.78 -19.36 -10.63
N LEU A 87 0.19 -18.86 -9.54
CA LEU A 87 -1.19 -18.36 -9.53
C LEU A 87 -1.37 -17.16 -10.48
N ASN A 88 -0.37 -16.27 -10.56
CA ASN A 88 -0.39 -15.11 -11.45
C ASN A 88 -0.44 -15.53 -12.94
N ILE A 89 0.24 -16.62 -13.31
CA ILE A 89 0.24 -17.16 -14.68
C ILE A 89 -1.13 -17.77 -15.05
N PHE A 90 -1.83 -18.39 -14.09
CA PHE A 90 -3.09 -19.11 -14.37
C PHE A 90 -4.33 -18.23 -14.53
N GLY A 91 -4.30 -16.97 -14.07
CA GLY A 91 -5.40 -16.05 -14.35
C GLY A 91 -5.48 -14.85 -13.42
N VAL A 92 -5.31 -13.66 -13.99
CA VAL A 92 -5.37 -12.38 -13.29
C VAL A 92 -6.75 -12.10 -12.68
N GLN A 93 -7.83 -12.55 -13.34
CA GLN A 93 -9.21 -12.34 -12.87
C GLN A 93 -9.50 -13.02 -11.53
N ALA A 94 -8.93 -14.20 -11.29
CA ALA A 94 -9.10 -14.90 -10.01
C ALA A 94 -8.35 -14.18 -8.88
N LEU A 95 -7.17 -13.63 -9.18
CA LEU A 95 -6.36 -12.88 -8.23
C LEU A 95 -7.08 -11.62 -7.75
N PHE A 96 -7.70 -10.86 -8.66
CA PHE A 96 -8.48 -9.67 -8.29
C PHE A 96 -9.64 -9.99 -7.36
N ARG A 97 -10.36 -11.10 -7.58
CA ARG A 97 -11.46 -11.53 -6.70
C ARG A 97 -10.96 -11.94 -5.32
N MET A 98 -9.86 -12.68 -5.25
CA MET A 98 -9.22 -13.07 -3.99
C MET A 98 -8.73 -11.84 -3.22
N GLN A 99 -8.10 -10.89 -3.91
CA GLN A 99 -7.65 -9.63 -3.32
C GLN A 99 -8.82 -8.84 -2.73
N ALA A 100 -9.92 -8.68 -3.49
CA ALA A 100 -11.10 -7.99 -3.01
C ALA A 100 -11.70 -8.66 -1.76
N CYS A 101 -11.84 -9.99 -1.79
CA CYS A 101 -12.34 -10.76 -0.63
C CYS A 101 -11.45 -10.57 0.60
N SER A 102 -10.12 -10.65 0.43
CA SER A 102 -9.16 -10.45 1.52
C SER A 102 -9.25 -9.04 2.09
N THR A 103 -9.33 -8.00 1.26
CA THR A 103 -9.47 -6.61 1.73
C THR A 103 -10.77 -6.43 2.50
N THR A 104 -11.88 -6.97 2.01
CA THR A 104 -13.17 -6.91 2.73
C THR A 104 -13.08 -7.60 4.09
N LEU A 105 -12.42 -8.77 4.16
CA LEU A 105 -12.20 -9.48 5.42
C LEU A 105 -11.35 -8.65 6.39
N CYS A 106 -10.25 -8.05 5.93
CA CYS A 106 -9.39 -7.18 6.74
C CYS A 106 -10.17 -5.99 7.31
N VAL A 107 -10.98 -5.32 6.49
CA VAL A 107 -11.83 -4.21 6.95
C VAL A 107 -12.83 -4.67 8.01
N LEU A 108 -13.45 -5.84 7.82
CA LEU A 108 -14.40 -6.40 8.77
C LEU A 108 -13.71 -6.72 10.13
N LEU A 109 -12.53 -7.33 10.11
CA LEU A 109 -11.74 -7.58 11.32
C LEU A 109 -11.33 -6.28 12.03
N LEU A 110 -10.96 -5.25 11.27
CA LEU A 110 -10.67 -3.92 11.85
C LEU A 110 -11.91 -3.33 12.53
N LEU A 111 -13.09 -3.42 11.91
CA LEU A 111 -14.34 -2.96 12.52
C LEU A 111 -14.63 -3.72 13.82
N ILE A 112 -14.50 -5.05 13.82
CA ILE A 112 -14.66 -5.87 15.03
C ILE A 112 -13.69 -5.42 16.13
N MET A 113 -12.43 -5.20 15.78
CA MET A 113 -11.42 -4.71 16.72
C MET A 113 -11.82 -3.34 17.29
N PHE A 114 -12.29 -2.41 16.46
CA PHE A 114 -12.76 -1.10 16.90
C PHE A 114 -13.93 -1.22 17.87
N PHE A 115 -14.97 -1.99 17.54
CA PHE A 115 -16.12 -2.17 18.42
C PHE A 115 -15.75 -2.89 19.72
N SER A 116 -14.85 -3.86 19.66
CA SER A 116 -14.35 -4.57 20.84
C SER A 116 -13.47 -3.70 21.74
N ALA A 117 -12.84 -2.65 21.21
CA ALA A 117 -11.97 -1.76 21.99
C ALA A 117 -12.76 -0.71 22.81
N ILE A 118 -13.99 -0.37 22.40
CA ILE A 118 -14.86 0.61 23.08
C ILE A 118 -15.01 0.33 24.59
N PRO A 119 -15.33 -0.89 25.06
CA PRO A 119 -15.47 -1.16 26.49
C PRO A 119 -14.16 -1.08 27.29
N HIS A 120 -13.00 -1.13 26.63
CA HIS A 120 -11.68 -1.07 27.28
C HIS A 120 -11.06 0.34 27.23
N LEU A 121 -11.80 1.33 26.71
CA LEU A 121 -11.30 2.67 26.48
C LEU A 121 -11.35 3.49 27.79
N SER A 122 -10.25 3.47 28.55
CA SER A 122 -10.10 4.26 29.78
C SER A 122 -9.48 5.63 29.49
N TYR A 123 -10.30 6.69 29.56
CA TYR A 123 -9.86 8.07 29.29
C TYR A 123 -8.69 8.52 30.19
N ASN A 124 -8.68 8.12 31.47
CA ASN A 124 -7.61 8.52 32.40
C ASN A 124 -6.24 7.98 31.98
N ARG A 125 -6.18 6.71 31.56
CA ARG A 125 -4.91 6.05 31.19
C ARG A 125 -4.38 6.46 29.83
N TRP A 126 -5.27 6.70 28.86
CA TRP A 126 -4.90 6.95 27.46
C TRP A 126 -4.89 8.44 27.07
N VAL A 127 -5.37 9.35 27.94
CA VAL A 127 -5.39 10.79 27.64
C VAL A 127 -4.75 11.61 28.75
N VAL A 128 -5.09 11.35 30.02
CA VAL A 128 -4.69 12.20 31.15
C VAL A 128 -3.28 11.89 31.65
N GLU A 129 -2.91 10.62 31.69
CA GLU A 129 -1.59 10.16 32.16
C GLU A 129 -0.50 10.19 31.07
N GLN A 130 -0.86 10.51 29.82
CA GLN A 130 0.12 10.59 28.74
C GLN A 130 0.78 11.97 28.70
N ASN A 131 2.12 11.98 28.66
CA ASN A 131 2.89 13.20 28.42
C ASN A 131 2.79 13.57 26.94
N TRP A 132 1.87 14.46 26.59
CA TRP A 132 1.70 15.05 25.25
C TRP A 132 2.80 16.07 24.90
N GLU A 133 3.96 16.00 25.55
CA GLU A 133 5.06 16.90 25.28
C GLU A 133 5.72 16.53 23.95
N PHE A 134 5.97 17.55 23.13
CA PHE A 134 6.72 17.41 21.89
C PHE A 134 8.14 16.93 22.21
N THR A 135 8.42 15.65 21.98
CA THR A 135 9.65 15.01 22.44
C THR A 135 10.89 15.61 21.77
N SER A 136 10.97 15.58 20.43
CA SER A 136 12.12 16.11 19.69
C SER A 136 11.86 16.18 18.17
N LEU A 137 12.61 17.05 17.49
CA LEU A 137 12.63 17.10 16.02
C LEU A 137 13.20 15.82 15.41
N ASP A 138 14.13 15.16 16.09
CA ASP A 138 14.75 13.91 15.65
C ASP A 138 13.74 12.76 15.58
N SER A 139 12.98 12.55 16.65
CA SER A 139 11.88 11.56 16.68
C SER A 139 10.80 11.86 15.62
N THR A 140 10.55 13.15 15.36
CA THR A 140 9.59 13.57 14.32
C THR A 140 10.08 13.16 12.93
N ILE A 141 11.37 13.38 12.62
CA ILE A 141 11.96 12.99 11.34
C ILE A 141 11.95 11.47 11.17
N HIS A 142 12.23 10.72 12.23
CA HIS A 142 12.17 9.25 12.20
C HIS A 142 10.76 8.69 12.06
N ALA A 143 9.72 9.42 12.48
CA ALA A 143 8.33 9.00 12.31
C ALA A 143 7.78 9.22 10.89
N ILE A 144 8.37 10.16 10.12
CA ILE A 144 7.89 10.49 8.77
C ILE A 144 7.88 9.27 7.83
N PRO A 145 8.95 8.46 7.70
CA PRO A 145 8.94 7.28 6.84
C PRO A 145 7.85 6.27 7.20
N SER A 146 7.63 6.06 8.51
CA SER A 146 6.59 5.17 9.02
C SER A 146 5.19 5.66 8.62
N ALA A 147 4.95 6.98 8.68
CA ALA A 147 3.71 7.57 8.22
C ALA A 147 3.54 7.47 6.70
N MET A 148 4.63 7.66 5.93
CA MET A 148 4.60 7.58 4.47
C MET A 148 4.22 6.19 3.96
N TRP A 149 4.58 5.12 4.67
CA TRP A 149 4.21 3.74 4.33
C TRP A 149 2.70 3.57 4.13
N PHE A 150 1.88 4.21 4.99
CA PHE A 150 0.42 4.12 4.90
C PHE A 150 -0.17 4.76 3.64
N TYR A 151 0.56 5.70 3.01
CA TYR A 151 0.11 6.37 1.79
C TYR A 151 0.62 5.73 0.51
N LEU A 152 1.49 4.72 0.59
CA LEU A 152 2.12 4.10 -0.57
C LEU A 152 1.12 3.32 -1.46
N GLY A 153 -0.07 2.98 -0.95
CA GLY A 153 -1.09 2.22 -1.70
C GLY A 153 -1.90 3.05 -2.71
N ILE A 154 -2.06 4.35 -2.48
CA ILE A 154 -2.98 5.20 -3.28
C ILE A 154 -2.50 5.40 -4.72
N GLU A 155 -1.19 5.27 -4.95
CA GLU A 155 -0.58 5.42 -6.28
C GLU A 155 -0.73 4.18 -7.15
N GLY A 156 -1.15 3.04 -6.59
CA GLY A 156 -1.43 1.81 -7.35
C GLY A 156 -2.71 1.90 -8.20
N LEU A 157 -3.64 2.78 -7.82
CA LEU A 157 -4.96 2.91 -8.47
C LEU A 157 -4.88 3.23 -9.97
N PRO A 158 -4.06 4.19 -10.45
CA PRO A 158 -3.94 4.47 -11.88
C PRO A 158 -3.21 3.38 -12.67
N LEU A 159 -2.36 2.56 -12.02
CA LEU A 159 -1.66 1.47 -12.72
C LEU A 159 -2.61 0.35 -13.13
N ALA A 160 -3.71 0.16 -12.40
CA ALA A 160 -4.74 -0.83 -12.73
C ALA A 160 -5.78 -0.33 -13.76
N SER A 161 -5.56 0.85 -14.36
CA SER A 161 -6.54 1.45 -15.27
C SER A 161 -6.75 0.65 -16.55
N ASP A 162 -5.74 -0.09 -17.05
CA ASP A 162 -5.85 -0.95 -18.24
C ASP A 162 -6.78 -2.16 -18.02
N GLU A 163 -6.97 -2.59 -16.76
CA GLU A 163 -7.86 -3.70 -16.39
C GLU A 163 -9.21 -3.23 -15.82
N THR A 164 -9.42 -1.91 -15.77
CA THR A 164 -10.63 -1.30 -15.21
C THR A 164 -11.68 -1.11 -16.31
N ILE A 165 -12.93 -1.51 -16.03
CA ILE A 165 -14.08 -1.19 -16.88
C ILE A 165 -14.35 0.31 -16.77
N GLU A 166 -14.45 1.04 -17.89
CA GLU A 166 -14.66 2.50 -17.91
C GLU A 166 -13.67 3.29 -17.01
N PRO A 167 -12.35 3.25 -17.32
CA PRO A 167 -11.32 3.83 -16.44
C PRO A 167 -11.50 5.34 -16.23
N GLU A 168 -12.01 6.07 -17.23
CA GLU A 168 -12.24 7.52 -17.16
C GLU A 168 -13.18 7.94 -16.03
N LYS A 169 -14.10 7.07 -15.62
CA LYS A 169 -15.06 7.35 -14.53
C LYS A 169 -14.66 6.65 -13.23
N ASN A 170 -14.20 5.40 -13.33
CA ASN A 170 -14.00 4.56 -12.16
C ASN A 170 -12.67 4.80 -11.44
N VAL A 171 -11.61 5.17 -12.16
CA VAL A 171 -10.32 5.53 -11.55
C VAL A 171 -10.41 6.80 -10.69
N PRO A 172 -10.98 7.94 -11.16
CA PRO A 172 -11.10 9.12 -10.31
C PRO A 172 -12.04 8.89 -9.11
N LEU A 173 -13.12 8.13 -9.28
CA LEU A 173 -14.01 7.79 -8.16
C LEU A 173 -13.30 6.94 -7.10
N GLY A 174 -12.51 5.94 -7.52
CA GLY A 174 -11.70 5.13 -6.61
C GLY A 174 -10.71 5.97 -5.81
N LEU A 175 -10.05 6.94 -6.45
CA LEU A 175 -9.14 7.88 -5.79
C LEU A 175 -9.81 8.79 -4.75
N PHE A 176 -11.10 9.11 -4.91
CA PHE A 176 -11.85 9.91 -3.94
C PHE A 176 -12.38 9.11 -2.75
N LEU A 177 -12.66 7.82 -2.94
CA LEU A 177 -13.21 6.93 -1.90
C LEU A 177 -12.12 6.23 -1.06
N SER A 178 -10.86 6.27 -1.51
CA SER A 178 -9.70 5.67 -0.83
C SER A 178 -9.11 6.62 0.21
#